data_AF-A0A2P9CK98-F1
#
_entry.id   AF-A0A2P9CK98-F1
#
_cell.length_a   1.000
_cell.length_b   1.000
_cell.length_c   1.000
_cell.angle_alpha   90.00
_cell.angle_beta   90.00
_cell.angle_gamma   90.00
#
_symmetry.space_group_name_H-M   'P 1'
#
loop_
_entity.id
_entity.type
_entity.pdbx_description
1 polymer ?
#
loop_
_entity_poly.entity_id
_entity_poly.type
_entity_poly.pdbx_seq_one_letter_code
_entity_poly.pdbx_strand_id
1 'polypeptide(L)'
;MKFFFAFNFFSLYIYLYEFLCIPLCGSQVTPAEPMLNSNSALVNRKINRRKMKNCNNNDLLKVLKMETTYKELPARNLLMSSKNDINQLFDYINKNEELSKLMNSCGTYVYLKYLGVVIFSIKENVHISDLSEFIQYLLNKNVYIEFNQNVML
;
A
#
# COMPACT_ATOMS: atom_id res chain seq x y z
N MET A 1 25.78 23.92 19.07
CA MET A 1 25.92 22.49 18.75
C MET A 1 25.70 21.68 20.03
N LYS A 2 24.53 21.05 20.17
CA LYS A 2 24.25 20.00 21.16
C LYS A 2 23.07 19.19 20.62
N PHE A 3 23.39 18.03 20.05
CA PHE A 3 22.42 17.02 19.66
C PHE A 3 21.94 16.32 20.94
N PHE A 4 20.63 16.23 21.15
CA PHE A 4 20.05 15.31 22.11
C PHE A 4 19.08 14.41 21.37
N PHE A 5 19.49 13.15 21.22
CA PHE A 5 18.64 12.03 20.86
C PHE A 5 17.62 11.82 21.98
N ALA A 6 16.36 12.05 21.67
CA ALA A 6 15.23 11.49 22.42
C ALA A 6 14.41 10.65 21.44
N PHE A 7 14.98 9.50 21.07
CA PHE A 7 14.27 8.43 20.38
C PHE A 7 14.18 7.25 21.34
N ASN A 8 13.03 6.59 21.34
CA ASN A 8 12.64 5.42 22.12
C ASN A 8 11.92 5.72 23.44
N PHE A 9 10.60 5.58 23.40
CA PHE A 9 9.86 4.75 24.37
C PHE A 9 8.48 4.32 23.81
N PHE A 10 7.92 5.06 22.84
CA PHE A 10 6.63 4.72 22.24
C PHE A 10 6.67 3.59 21.18
N SER A 11 7.79 3.40 20.49
CA SER A 11 7.86 2.42 19.39
C SER A 11 7.99 0.97 19.84
N LEU A 12 8.33 0.70 21.12
CA LEU A 12 8.48 -0.67 21.62
C LEU A 12 7.14 -1.26 22.12
N TYR A 13 6.19 -0.41 22.52
CA TYR A 13 4.93 -0.86 23.12
C TYR A 13 3.98 -1.49 22.08
N ILE A 14 4.07 -1.06 20.83
CA ILE A 14 3.25 -1.59 19.74
C ILE A 14 3.68 -3.02 19.34
N TYR A 15 4.98 -3.33 19.43
CA TYR A 15 5.49 -4.67 19.06
C TYR A 15 5.16 -5.77 20.08
N LEU A 16 4.91 -5.42 21.34
CA LEU A 16 4.61 -6.41 22.40
C LEU A 16 3.13 -6.79 22.46
N TYR A 17 2.22 -5.93 21.98
CA TYR A 17 0.78 -6.21 22.02
C TYR A 17 0.32 -7.23 20.96
N GLU A 18 1.05 -7.35 19.84
CA GLU A 18 0.74 -8.36 18.82
C GLU A 18 1.16 -9.79 19.21
N PHE A 19 2.03 -9.96 20.21
CA PHE A 19 2.54 -11.29 20.60
C PHE A 19 1.75 -11.99 21.72
N LEU A 20 0.81 -11.32 22.40
CA LEU A 20 0.19 -11.85 23.62
C LEU A 20 -1.30 -12.25 23.51
N CYS A 21 -1.96 -12.04 22.36
CA CYS A 21 -3.38 -12.34 22.18
C CYS A 21 -3.63 -13.59 21.33
N ILE A 22 -3.01 -14.72 21.70
CA ILE A 22 -3.47 -16.05 21.28
C ILE A 22 -4.10 -16.73 22.51
N PRO A 23 -5.41 -16.64 22.72
CA PRO A 23 -6.07 -17.61 23.57
C PRO A 23 -6.21 -18.92 22.79
N LEU A 24 -5.44 -19.90 23.25
CA LEU A 24 -5.77 -21.32 23.17
C LEU A 24 -7.26 -21.55 23.52
N CYS A 25 -7.90 -22.45 22.76
CA CYS A 25 -9.00 -23.39 23.11
C CYS A 25 -10.15 -23.32 22.06
N GLY A 26 -10.51 -24.38 21.32
CA GLY A 26 -10.00 -25.74 21.30
C GLY A 26 -10.61 -26.59 20.16
N SER A 27 -10.02 -27.78 19.99
CA SER A 27 -10.51 -28.98 19.27
C SER A 27 -10.75 -28.84 17.75
N GLN A 28 -9.96 -29.46 16.86
CA GLN A 28 -9.75 -30.91 16.79
C GLN A 28 -8.30 -31.32 16.48
N VAL A 29 -7.97 -32.50 16.99
CA VAL A 29 -6.67 -33.18 16.95
C VAL A 29 -6.51 -33.96 15.64
N THR A 30 -5.36 -33.80 14.96
CA THR A 30 -4.64 -34.91 14.32
C THR A 30 -3.13 -34.60 14.34
N PRO A 31 -2.27 -35.51 14.84
CA PRO A 31 -0.85 -35.22 15.03
C PRO A 31 0.04 -35.72 13.86
N ALA A 32 1.13 -34.97 13.65
CA ALA A 32 2.45 -35.30 13.10
C ALA A 32 2.58 -35.83 11.66
N GLU A 33 3.20 -35.02 10.78
CA GLU A 33 4.63 -35.18 10.45
C GLU A 33 5.22 -33.90 9.81
N PRO A 34 6.52 -33.63 10.01
CA PRO A 34 7.18 -32.41 9.55
C PRO A 34 7.74 -32.61 8.15
N MET A 35 7.38 -31.75 7.19
CA MET A 35 8.22 -31.57 6.01
C MET A 35 8.47 -30.09 5.74
N LEU A 36 9.73 -29.74 6.01
CA LEU A 36 10.39 -28.55 5.53
C LEU A 36 10.29 -28.46 4.00
N ASN A 37 10.00 -27.25 3.54
CA ASN A 37 10.48 -26.63 2.31
C ASN A 37 9.72 -26.85 0.97
N SER A 38 9.70 -25.76 0.19
CA SER A 38 9.31 -25.56 -1.22
C SER A 38 7.92 -25.02 -1.59
N ASN A 39 6.90 -25.02 -0.73
CA ASN A 39 5.55 -24.58 -1.14
C ASN A 39 5.11 -23.17 -0.72
N SER A 40 5.84 -22.47 0.16
CA SER A 40 5.44 -21.13 0.62
C SER A 40 5.40 -20.09 -0.50
N ALA A 41 6.35 -20.17 -1.45
CA ALA A 41 6.36 -19.30 -2.63
C ALA A 41 5.18 -19.58 -3.59
N LEU A 42 4.73 -20.84 -3.67
CA LEU A 42 3.61 -21.24 -4.53
C LEU A 42 2.26 -20.85 -3.90
N VAL A 43 2.14 -21.01 -2.57
CA VAL A 43 0.97 -20.59 -1.79
C VAL A 43 0.86 -19.07 -1.79
N ASN A 44 1.95 -18.32 -1.59
CA ASN A 44 1.95 -16.85 -1.69
C ASN A 44 1.63 -16.36 -3.11
N ARG A 45 2.15 -17.00 -4.17
CA ARG A 45 1.76 -16.69 -5.55
C ARG A 45 0.29 -16.98 -5.83
N LYS A 46 -0.27 -18.04 -5.24
CA LYS A 46 -1.69 -18.43 -5.41
C LYS A 46 -2.63 -17.54 -4.60
N ILE A 47 -2.22 -17.06 -3.44
CA ILE A 47 -2.92 -16.04 -2.66
C ILE A 47 -2.89 -14.69 -3.40
N ASN A 48 -1.73 -14.27 -3.93
CA ASN A 48 -1.62 -13.03 -4.72
C ASN A 48 -2.44 -13.08 -6.02
N ARG A 49 -2.47 -14.22 -6.73
CA ARG A 49 -3.30 -14.37 -7.95
C ARG A 49 -4.80 -14.50 -7.68
N ARG A 50 -5.20 -15.06 -6.53
CA ARG A 50 -6.62 -15.15 -6.14
C ARG A 50 -7.16 -13.82 -5.58
N LYS A 51 -6.32 -13.01 -4.94
CA LYS A 51 -6.68 -11.63 -4.52
C LYS A 51 -6.81 -10.65 -5.70
N MET A 52 -6.02 -10.81 -6.77
CA MET A 52 -6.16 -9.97 -7.98
C MET A 52 -7.46 -10.18 -8.77
N LYS A 53 -8.25 -11.23 -8.48
CA LYS A 53 -9.50 -11.49 -9.23
C LYS A 53 -10.60 -10.46 -8.95
N ASN A 54 -10.47 -9.71 -7.84
CA ASN A 54 -11.40 -8.66 -7.43
C ASN A 54 -10.66 -7.35 -7.09
N CYS A 55 -9.60 -6.96 -7.83
CA CYS A 55 -9.24 -5.54 -7.82
C CYS A 55 -10.48 -4.79 -8.34
N ASN A 56 -11.18 -4.10 -7.45
CA ASN A 56 -12.40 -3.37 -7.75
C ASN A 56 -12.01 -2.13 -8.58
N ASN A 57 -11.63 -2.36 -9.84
CA ASN A 57 -11.19 -1.34 -10.80
C ASN A 57 -12.25 -0.27 -11.02
N ASN A 58 -13.50 -0.51 -10.63
CA ASN A 58 -14.58 0.47 -10.69
C ASN A 58 -14.30 1.72 -9.87
N ASP A 59 -13.69 1.61 -8.68
CA ASP A 59 -13.42 2.79 -7.85
C ASP A 59 -12.30 3.63 -8.45
N LEU A 60 -11.24 2.99 -8.95
CA LEU A 60 -10.17 3.68 -9.67
C LEU A 60 -10.69 4.30 -10.97
N LEU A 61 -11.58 3.61 -11.69
CA LEU A 61 -12.20 4.11 -12.92
C LEU A 61 -13.06 5.35 -12.65
N LYS A 62 -13.81 5.40 -11.54
CA LYS A 62 -14.56 6.60 -11.14
C LYS A 62 -13.63 7.79 -10.90
N VAL A 63 -12.46 7.58 -10.30
CA VAL A 63 -11.44 8.64 -10.17
C VAL A 63 -10.95 9.11 -11.54
N LEU A 64 -10.58 8.17 -12.43
CA LEU A 64 -10.08 8.48 -13.78
C LEU A 64 -11.10 9.21 -14.65
N LYS A 65 -12.39 8.93 -14.46
CA LYS A 65 -13.50 9.62 -15.14
C LYS A 65 -13.95 10.89 -14.43
N MET A 66 -13.35 11.21 -13.28
CA MET A 66 -13.76 12.32 -12.42
C MET A 66 -15.23 12.25 -11.97
N GLU A 67 -15.76 11.03 -11.85
CA GLU A 67 -17.14 10.71 -11.45
C GLU A 67 -17.27 10.53 -9.92
N THR A 68 -16.27 10.96 -9.15
CA THR A 68 -16.22 10.85 -7.69
C THR A 68 -15.67 12.12 -7.09
N THR A 69 -15.92 12.34 -5.81
CA THR A 69 -15.29 13.37 -5.00
C THR A 69 -14.29 12.76 -4.03
N TYR A 70 -13.45 13.60 -3.41
CA TYR A 70 -12.56 13.16 -2.33
C TYR A 70 -13.35 12.42 -1.26
N LYS A 71 -14.49 12.95 -0.80
CA LYS A 71 -15.26 12.36 0.31
C LYS A 71 -15.75 10.93 0.02
N GLU A 72 -16.00 10.63 -1.24
CA GLU A 72 -16.54 9.35 -1.72
C GLU A 72 -15.47 8.29 -2.02
N LEU A 73 -14.18 8.64 -1.91
CA LEU A 73 -13.10 7.67 -2.10
C LEU A 73 -13.19 6.55 -1.06
N PRO A 74 -13.00 5.28 -1.48
CA PRO A 74 -13.16 4.12 -0.59
C PRO A 74 -12.07 4.03 0.47
N ALA A 75 -10.91 4.64 0.22
CA ALA A 75 -9.83 4.76 1.19
C ALA A 75 -9.02 6.04 0.93
N ARG A 76 -8.29 6.48 1.96
CA ARG A 76 -7.36 7.62 1.86
C ARG A 76 -5.96 7.21 1.39
N ASN A 77 -5.70 5.91 1.28
CA ASN A 77 -4.41 5.37 0.92
C ASN A 77 -4.54 4.53 -0.35
N LEU A 78 -3.54 4.67 -1.23
CA LEU A 78 -3.34 3.80 -2.38
C LEU A 78 -2.13 2.92 -2.11
N LEU A 79 -2.26 1.63 -2.40
CA LEU A 79 -1.13 0.72 -2.50
C LEU A 79 -0.70 0.65 -3.96
N MET A 80 0.59 0.84 -4.20
CA MET A 80 1.17 0.89 -5.53
C MET A 80 2.32 -0.11 -5.65
N SER A 81 2.34 -0.84 -6.75
CA SER A 81 3.44 -1.73 -7.12
C SER A 81 3.72 -1.63 -8.60
N SER A 82 4.92 -2.01 -9.05
CA SER A 82 5.22 -2.07 -10.48
C SER A 82 6.00 -3.33 -10.78
N LYS A 83 5.94 -3.76 -12.05
CA LYS A 83 6.87 -4.77 -12.57
C LYS A 83 8.31 -4.26 -12.56
N ASN A 84 8.50 -2.95 -12.70
CA ASN A 84 9.79 -2.28 -12.64
C ASN A 84 10.06 -1.75 -11.22
N ASP A 85 11.25 -1.21 -10.99
CA ASP A 85 11.59 -0.59 -9.70
C ASP A 85 10.77 0.69 -9.49
N ILE A 86 9.71 0.56 -8.67
CA ILE A 86 8.82 1.68 -8.34
C ILE A 86 9.57 2.80 -7.60
N ASN A 87 10.64 2.50 -6.85
CA ASN A 87 11.41 3.54 -6.17
C ASN A 87 12.12 4.45 -7.17
N GLN A 88 12.69 3.89 -8.23
CA GLN A 88 13.32 4.69 -9.29
C GLN A 88 12.31 5.61 -9.99
N LEU A 89 11.07 5.15 -10.16
CA LEU A 89 10.00 5.99 -10.73
C LEU A 89 9.67 7.17 -9.80
N PHE A 90 9.54 6.93 -8.50
CA PHE A 90 9.27 8.00 -7.53
C PHE A 90 10.48 8.94 -7.35
N ASP A 91 11.71 8.43 -7.42
CA ASP A 91 12.92 9.26 -7.47
C ASP A 91 12.94 10.17 -8.71
N TYR A 92 12.47 9.68 -9.85
CA TYR A 92 12.31 10.49 -11.06
C TYR A 92 11.21 11.55 -10.90
N ILE A 93 10.05 11.17 -10.37
CA ILE A 93 8.93 12.10 -10.10
C ILE A 93 9.39 13.24 -9.20
N ASN A 94 10.15 12.95 -8.13
CA ASN A 94 10.67 13.97 -7.21
C ASN A 94 11.65 14.95 -7.88
N LYS A 95 12.44 14.48 -8.85
CA LYS A 95 13.43 15.30 -9.57
C LYS A 95 12.81 16.15 -10.68
N ASN A 96 11.65 15.73 -11.21
CA ASN A 96 10.91 16.48 -12.21
C ASN A 96 9.99 17.49 -11.51
N GLU A 97 10.19 18.79 -11.76
CA GLU A 97 9.48 19.85 -11.05
C GLU A 97 7.95 19.81 -11.25
N GLU A 98 7.48 19.59 -12.47
CA GLU A 98 6.04 19.55 -12.80
C GLU A 98 5.37 18.33 -12.17
N LEU A 99 6.00 17.15 -12.30
CA LEU A 99 5.47 15.91 -11.72
C LEU A 99 5.52 15.93 -10.19
N SER A 100 6.56 16.51 -9.61
CA SER A 100 6.67 16.69 -8.15
C SER A 100 5.58 17.63 -7.65
N LYS A 101 5.31 18.74 -8.35
CA LYS A 101 4.19 19.65 -8.02
C LYS A 101 2.84 18.93 -8.08
N LEU A 102 2.57 18.18 -9.15
CA LEU A 102 1.35 17.38 -9.30
C LEU A 102 1.21 16.33 -8.19
N MET A 103 2.26 15.56 -7.92
CA MET A 103 2.24 14.55 -6.86
C MET A 103 1.97 15.19 -5.49
N ASN A 104 2.61 16.33 -5.19
CA ASN A 104 2.46 17.03 -3.91
C ASN A 104 1.10 17.75 -3.78
N SER A 105 0.44 18.11 -4.89
CA SER A 105 -0.97 18.55 -4.84
C SER A 105 -1.89 17.38 -4.47
N CYS A 106 -1.51 16.15 -4.88
CA CYS A 106 -2.28 14.94 -4.64
C CYS A 106 -2.08 14.31 -3.24
N GLY A 107 -0.87 14.34 -2.69
CA GLY A 107 -0.58 13.56 -1.49
C GLY A 107 0.91 13.41 -1.15
N THR A 108 1.20 12.45 -0.28
CA THR A 108 2.56 12.07 0.12
C THR A 108 2.72 10.57 0.02
N TYR A 109 3.95 10.07 0.01
CA TYR A 109 4.20 8.64 -0.16
C TYR A 109 5.26 8.09 0.78
N VAL A 110 5.17 6.80 1.05
CA VAL A 110 6.17 6.02 1.79
C VAL A 110 6.55 4.81 0.94
N TYR A 111 7.84 4.64 0.68
CA TYR A 111 8.37 3.47 -0.01
C TYR A 111 8.74 2.37 1.01
N LEU A 112 8.11 1.21 0.86
CA LEU A 112 8.39 0.02 1.67
C LEU A 112 9.43 -0.85 0.95
N LYS A 113 10.71 -0.54 1.18
CA LYS A 113 11.86 -1.17 0.48
C LYS A 113 11.83 -2.69 0.43
N TYR A 114 11.49 -3.35 1.54
CA TYR A 114 11.48 -4.82 1.61
C TYR A 114 10.36 -5.47 0.80
N LEU A 115 9.30 -4.72 0.52
CA LEU A 115 8.14 -5.19 -0.23
C LEU A 115 8.15 -4.70 -1.68
N GLY A 116 8.95 -3.69 -2.00
CA GLY A 116 8.97 -3.09 -3.34
C GLY A 116 7.65 -2.39 -3.68
N VAL A 117 6.95 -1.87 -2.68
CA VAL A 117 5.65 -1.18 -2.83
C VAL A 117 5.70 0.22 -2.28
N VAL A 118 4.82 1.08 -2.78
CA VAL A 118 4.60 2.44 -2.28
C VAL A 118 3.21 2.52 -1.66
N ILE A 119 3.13 3.08 -0.46
CA ILE A 119 1.86 3.54 0.13
C ILE A 119 1.76 5.03 -0.14
N PHE A 120 0.77 5.44 -0.91
CA PHE A 120 0.48 6.84 -1.20
C PHE A 120 -0.71 7.31 -0.38
N SER A 121 -0.50 8.30 0.48
CA SER A 121 -1.55 8.92 1.30
C SER A 121 -2.12 10.12 0.55
N ILE A 122 -3.39 10.05 0.19
CA ILE A 122 -4.12 11.09 -0.53
C ILE A 122 -4.37 12.27 0.42
N LYS A 123 -3.96 13.46 0.00
CA LYS A 123 -4.14 14.70 0.75
C LYS A 123 -5.63 14.99 0.99
N GLU A 124 -5.94 15.57 2.14
CA GLU A 124 -7.29 16.06 2.42
C GLU A 124 -7.74 17.09 1.38
N ASN A 125 -8.97 16.93 0.90
CA ASN A 125 -9.61 17.81 -0.09
C ASN A 125 -8.82 17.94 -1.40
N VAL A 126 -8.10 16.90 -1.81
CA VAL A 126 -7.44 16.85 -3.13
C VAL A 126 -8.44 17.16 -4.26
N HIS A 127 -7.99 17.93 -5.25
CA HIS A 127 -8.72 18.08 -6.50
C HIS A 127 -8.70 16.76 -7.28
N ILE A 128 -9.88 16.23 -7.60
CA ILE A 128 -10.00 14.94 -8.29
C ILE A 128 -9.41 14.98 -9.70
N SER A 129 -9.37 16.16 -10.33
CA SER A 129 -8.64 16.38 -11.59
C SER A 129 -7.16 16.01 -11.46
N ASP A 130 -6.49 16.55 -10.44
CA ASP A 130 -5.07 16.33 -10.19
C ASP A 130 -4.80 14.87 -9.84
N LEU A 131 -5.64 14.29 -8.97
CA LEU A 131 -5.52 12.89 -8.59
C LEU A 131 -5.73 11.96 -9.80
N SER A 132 -6.68 12.27 -10.67
CA SER A 132 -6.94 11.55 -11.92
C SER A 132 -5.72 11.63 -12.85
N GLU A 133 -5.18 12.83 -13.06
CA GLU A 133 -3.99 13.05 -13.90
C GLU A 133 -2.78 12.26 -13.37
N PHE A 134 -2.53 12.33 -12.06
CA PHE A 134 -1.41 11.63 -11.43
C PHE A 134 -1.56 10.11 -11.52
N ILE A 135 -2.77 9.57 -11.25
CA ILE A 135 -3.04 8.13 -11.40
C ILE A 135 -2.87 7.70 -12.85
N GLN A 136 -3.36 8.48 -13.81
CA GLN A 136 -3.22 8.16 -15.23
C GLN A 136 -1.75 8.14 -15.66
N TYR A 137 -0.94 9.09 -15.19
CA TYR A 137 0.51 9.08 -15.40
C TYR A 137 1.15 7.79 -14.89
N LEU A 138 0.83 7.36 -13.66
CA LEU A 138 1.37 6.14 -13.06
C LEU A 138 0.95 4.88 -13.83
N LEU A 139 -0.31 4.78 -14.25
CA LEU A 139 -0.81 3.67 -15.06
C LEU A 139 -0.06 3.57 -16.40
N ASN A 140 0.23 4.70 -17.05
CA ASN A 140 1.04 4.75 -18.27
C ASN A 140 2.49 4.30 -18.06
N LYS A 141 2.97 4.24 -16.80
CA LYS A 141 4.27 3.69 -16.40
C LYS A 141 4.19 2.23 -15.91
N ASN A 142 3.07 1.54 -16.16
CA ASN A 142 2.82 0.17 -15.71
C ASN A 142 2.89 0.00 -14.18
N VAL A 143 2.39 1.00 -13.45
CA VAL A 143 2.15 0.89 -12.01
C VAL A 143 0.77 0.29 -11.80
N TYR A 144 0.70 -0.75 -10.98
CA TYR A 144 -0.54 -1.31 -10.45
C TYR A 144 -0.93 -0.52 -9.20
N ILE A 145 -2.18 -0.06 -9.16
CA ILE A 145 -2.71 0.81 -8.10
C ILE A 145 -3.98 0.19 -7.57
N GLU A 146 -4.10 0.10 -6.26
CA GLU A 146 -5.32 -0.29 -5.58
C GLU A 146 -5.58 0.61 -4.38
N PHE A 147 -6.85 0.85 -4.05
CA PHE A 147 -7.17 1.45 -2.76
C PHE A 147 -6.81 0.47 -1.66
N ASN A 148 -6.05 0.93 -0.67
CA ASN A 148 -5.76 0.14 0.52
C ASN A 148 -7.04 0.09 1.36
N GLN A 149 -7.95 -0.80 0.97
CA GLN A 149 -9.16 -1.08 1.71
C GLN A 149 -8.72 -1.77 2.99
N ASN A 150 -8.92 -1.11 4.12
CA ASN A 150 -8.81 -1.74 5.43
C ASN A 150 -9.55 -3.07 5.35
N VAL A 151 -8.84 -4.18 5.61
CA VAL A 151 -9.50 -5.41 5.99
C VAL A 151 -10.21 -5.05 7.29
N MET A 152 -11.51 -4.78 7.23
CA MET A 152 -12.33 -4.77 8.43
C MET A 152 -12.20 -6.17 9.02
N LEU A 153 -11.41 -6.29 10.09
CA LEU A 153 -11.43 -7.41 11.01
C LEU A 153 -12.63 -7.25 11.94
#